data_AF-A0A7G2IXN2-F1
#
_entry.id   AF-A0A7G2IXN2-F1
#
_cell.length_a   1.000
_cell.length_b   1.000
_cell.length_c   1.000
_cell.angle_alpha   90.00
_cell.angle_beta   90.00
_cell.angle_gamma   90.00
#
_symmetry.space_group_name_H-M   'P 1'
#
loop_
_entity.id
_entity.type
_entity.pdbx_description
1 polymer ?
#
loop_
_entity_poly.entity_id
_entity_poly.type
_entity_poly.pdbx_seq_one_letter_code
_entity_poly.pdbx_strand_id
1 'polypeptide(L)' 'MTLLTVRHASLGYHSNQPVLRDVSFQISPGSVCCLLGANGSGKTTLMRTILGVLSPLHGDIFA' A
#
# COMPACT_ATOMS: atom_id res chain seq x y z
N MET A 1 17.08 -1.26 9.65
CA MET A 1 16.93 -1.81 8.30
C MET A 1 15.46 -2.12 8.11
N THR A 2 14.86 -1.75 6.98
CA THR A 2 13.41 -1.87 6.73
C THR A 2 13.19 -2.86 5.59
N LEU A 3 12.16 -3.73 5.70
CA LEU A 3 11.80 -4.71 4.67
C LEU A 3 10.83 -4.12 3.64
N LEU A 4 9.90 -3.27 4.07
CA LEU A 4 8.95 -2.61 3.19
C LEU A 4 8.71 -1.20 3.69
N THR A 5 8.78 -0.21 2.80
CA THR A 5 8.47 1.18 3.05
C THR A 5 7.45 1.66 2.02
N VAL A 6 6.32 2.16 2.51
CA VAL A 6 5.31 2.86 1.70
C VAL A 6 5.34 4.32 2.11
N ARG A 7 5.53 5.23 1.14
CA ARG A 7 5.68 6.67 1.38
C ARG A 7 4.68 7.47 0.55
N HIS A 8 3.80 8.19 1.25
CA HIS A 8 2.78 9.09 0.68
C HIS A 8 1.99 8.47 -0.47
N ALA A 9 1.72 7.17 -0.37
CA ALA A 9 1.23 6.40 -1.50
C ALA A 9 -0.28 6.54 -1.61
N SER A 10 -0.75 6.95 -2.79
CA SER A 10 -2.16 6.87 -3.16
C SER A 10 -2.36 5.72 -4.13
N LEU A 11 -3.30 4.83 -3.82
CA LEU A 11 -3.45 3.53 -4.49
C LEU A 11 -4.87 3.38 -5.02
N GLY A 12 -5.00 2.78 -6.19
CA GLY A 12 -6.30 2.59 -6.83
C GLY A 12 -6.18 2.28 -8.30
N TYR A 13 -7.32 2.25 -8.97
CA TYR A 13 -7.41 1.94 -10.41
C TYR A 13 -7.60 3.19 -11.26
N HIS A 14 -8.09 4.29 -10.66
CA HIS A 14 -8.34 5.56 -11.33
C HIS A 14 -7.69 6.69 -10.53
N SER A 15 -6.93 7.56 -11.20
CA SER A 15 -6.18 8.66 -10.57
C SER A 15 -7.09 9.69 -9.88
N ASN A 16 -8.30 9.93 -10.42
CA ASN A 16 -9.27 10.88 -9.87
C ASN A 16 -10.02 10.37 -8.62
N GLN A 17 -9.98 9.07 -8.34
CA GLN A 17 -10.66 8.48 -7.19
C GLN A 17 -9.83 7.35 -6.58
N PRO A 18 -8.74 7.69 -5.86
CA PRO A 18 -7.93 6.68 -5.18
C PRO A 18 -8.74 5.95 -4.11
N VAL A 19 -8.51 4.64 -4.02
CA VAL A 19 -9.09 3.75 -3.00
C VAL A 19 -8.43 4.00 -1.65
N LEU A 20 -7.11 4.17 -1.66
CA LEU A 20 -6.31 4.57 -0.51
C LEU A 20 -5.60 5.88 -0.85
N ARG A 21 -5.56 6.81 0.10
CA ARG A 21 -5.05 8.17 -0.10
C ARG A 21 -3.95 8.43 0.92
N ASP A 22 -2.80 8.88 0.42
CA ASP A 22 -1.66 9.34 1.22
C ASP A 22 -1.28 8.39 2.38
N VAL A 23 -1.11 7.10 2.07
CA VAL A 23 -0.77 6.09 3.06
C VAL A 23 0.74 6.02 3.23
N SER A 24 1.20 6.03 4.48
CA SER A 24 2.62 5.88 4.82
C SER A 24 2.80 4.89 5.98
N PHE A 25 3.65 3.89 5.80
CA PHE A 25 4.05 2.95 6.86
C PHE A 25 5.36 2.24 6.50
N GLN A 26 5.96 1.60 7.50
CA GLN A 26 7.15 0.78 7.34
C GLN A 26 6.97 -0.56 8.05
N ILE A 27 7.49 -1.62 7.44
CA ILE A 27 7.52 -2.97 8.00
C ILE A 27 8.98 -3.38 8.19
N SER A 28 9.32 -3.76 9.42
CA SER A 28 10.67 -4.22 9.76
C SER A 28 10.88 -5.69 9.37
N PRO A 29 12.10 -6.13 9.03
CA PRO A 29 12.42 -7.53 8.82
C PRO A 29 12.04 -8.39 10.02
N GLY A 30 11.53 -9.60 9.77
CA GLY A 30 11.13 -10.54 10.83
C GLY A 30 9.81 -10.21 11.54
N SER A 31 9.10 -9.15 11.15
CA SER A 31 7.80 -8.81 11.73
C SER A 31 6.66 -9.61 11.11
N VAL A 32 5.62 -9.87 11.91
CA VAL A 32 4.33 -10.40 11.46
C VAL A 32 3.30 -9.29 11.58
N CYS A 33 2.73 -8.88 10.46
CA CYS A 33 1.75 -7.79 10.40
C CYS A 33 0.39 -8.32 9.91
N CYS A 34 -0.69 -7.80 10.46
CA CYS A 34 -2.05 -8.10 10.02
C CYS A 34 -2.69 -6.85 9.41
N LEU A 35 -3.21 -6.97 8.19
CA LEU A 35 -3.95 -5.90 7.52
C LEU A 35 -5.45 -6.10 7.71
N LEU A 36 -6.06 -5.27 8.55
CA LEU A 36 -7.48 -5.33 8.90
C LEU A 36 -8.29 -4.21 8.23
N GLY A 37 -9.61 -4.40 8.14
CA GLY A 37 -10.54 -3.41 7.60
C GLY A 37 -11.80 -4.03 7.00
N ALA A 38 -12.85 -3.25 6.82
CA ALA A 38 -14.12 -3.70 6.22
C ALA A 38 -13.97 -4.13 4.74
N ASN A 39 -14.98 -4.82 4.20
CA ASN A 39 -15.02 -5.09 2.76
C ASN A 39 -15.02 -3.78 1.97
N GLY A 40 -14.25 -3.73 0.88
CA GLY A 40 -14.07 -2.52 0.08
C GLY A 40 -13.06 -1.49 0.65
N SER A 41 -12.47 -1.72 1.83
CA SER A 41 -11.52 -0.77 2.44
C SER A 41 -10.15 -0.65 1.75
N GLY A 42 -9.94 -1.29 0.60
CA GLY A 42 -8.68 -1.20 -0.16
C GLY A 42 -7.58 -2.19 0.22
N LYS A 43 -7.84 -3.20 1.05
CA LYS A 43 -6.82 -4.20 1.45
C LYS A 43 -6.18 -4.92 0.26
N THR A 44 -7.01 -5.46 -0.63
CA THR A 44 -6.54 -6.14 -1.85
C THR A 44 -5.81 -5.18 -2.78
N THR A 45 -6.23 -3.91 -2.84
CA THR A 45 -5.54 -2.87 -3.60
C THR A 45 -4.14 -2.64 -3.03
N LEU A 46 -4.00 -2.47 -1.71
CA LEU A 46 -2.71 -2.31 -1.04
C LEU A 46 -1.80 -3.51 -1.30
N MET A 47 -2.28 -4.74 -1.11
CA MET A 47 -1.46 -5.94 -1.33
C MET A 47 -1.02 -6.08 -2.79
N ARG A 48 -1.91 -5.82 -3.76
CA ARG A 48 -1.55 -5.84 -5.18
C ARG A 48 -0.47 -4.82 -5.51
N THR A 49 -0.51 -3.63 -4.88
CA THR A 49 0.53 -2.62 -5.12
C THR A 49 1.86 -3.00 -4.48
N ILE A 50 1.86 -3.52 -3.24
CA ILE A 50 3.08 -4.02 -2.58
C ILE A 50 3.74 -5.14 -3.40
N LEU A 51 2.93 -6.03 -3.99
CA LEU A 51 3.40 -7.14 -4.83
C LEU A 51 3.81 -6.71 -6.25
N GLY A 52 3.72 -5.41 -6.59
CA GLY A 52 4.04 -4.89 -7.93
C GLY A 52 3.02 -5.23 -9.03
N VAL A 53 1.89 -5.85 -8.69
CA VAL A 53 0.80 -6.17 -9.63
C VAL A 53 0.03 -4.92 -10.05
N LEU A 54 0.01 -3.89 -9.20
CA LEU A 54 -0.64 -2.61 -9.45
C LEU A 54 0.33 -1.48 -9.13
N SER A 55 0.62 -0.59 -10.08
CA SER A 55 1.45 0.59 -9.79
C SER A 55 0.73 1.57 -8.83
N PRO A 56 1.45 2.24 -7.92
CA PRO A 56 0.88 3.34 -7.15
C PRO A 56 0.46 4.48 -8.10
N LEU A 57 -0.62 5.19 -7.75
CA LEU A 57 -1.05 6.37 -8.51
C LEU A 57 -0.18 7.58 -8.18
N HIS A 58 0.26 7.68 -6.92
CA HIS A 58 1.22 8.67 -6.41
C HIS A 58 2.04 8.04 -5.29
N GLY A 59 3.18 8.65 -4.99
CA GLY A 59 4.10 8.20 -3.94
C GLY A 59 4.87 6.95 -4.35
N ASP A 60 5.57 6.37 -3.37
CA ASP A 60 6.60 5.37 -3.63
C ASP A 60 6.47 4.15 -2.71
N ILE A 61 6.84 2.98 -3.23
CA ILE A 61 6.96 1.73 -2.48
C ILE A 61 8.36 1.15 -2.69
N PHE A 62 9.05 0.86 -1.59
CA PHE A 62 10.39 0.27 -1.55
C PHE A 62 10.30 -1.03 -0.77
N ALA A 63 10.78 -2.13 -1.35
CA ALA A 63 10.88 -3.44 -0.71
C ALA A 63 12.34 -3.93 -0.78
#